data_AF-A0A4P5W8B3-F1
#
_entry.id   AF-A0A4P5W8B3-F1
#
_cell.length_a   1.000
_cell.length_b   1.000
_cell.length_c   1.000
_cell.angle_alpha   90.00
_cell.angle_beta   90.00
_cell.angle_gamma   90.00
#
_symmetry.space_group_name_H-M   'P 1'
#
loop_
_entity.id
_entity.type
_entity.pdbx_description
1 polymer ?
#
loop_
_entity_poly.entity_id
_entity_poly.type
_entity_poly.pdbx_seq_one_letter_code
_entity_poly.pdbx_strand_id
1 'polypeptide(L)'
;MYAEKLRQFENVENLGGKAWEHAIACDVISQTPVKDCSLHCFHYQQMFELLLKHLLEVQTKYGAYPRTHKLDKLLLQVIDEAGFNPESAKYIDTLNAITVCAEAYRYNFLLDYKTYQRSVDILDPLLCELAEFTKN
;
A
#
# COMPACT_ATOMS: atom_id res chain seq x y z
N MET A 1 -5.41 2.36 12.75
CA MET A 1 -4.05 2.91 12.59
C MET A 1 -3.23 1.94 11.78
N TYR A 2 -2.53 2.43 10.76
CA TYR A 2 -1.81 1.60 9.81
C TYR A 2 -0.62 0.87 10.44
N ALA A 3 0.11 1.53 11.34
CA ALA A 3 1.27 0.95 12.01
C ALA A 3 0.89 -0.29 12.84
N GLU A 4 -0.30 -0.28 13.48
CA GLU A 4 -0.78 -1.45 14.24
C GLU A 4 -1.10 -2.63 13.31
N LYS A 5 -1.65 -2.37 12.11
CA LYS A 5 -1.94 -3.42 11.12
C LYS A 5 -0.68 -4.11 10.63
N LEU A 6 0.42 -3.36 10.51
CA LEU A 6 1.72 -3.85 10.04
C LEU A 6 2.72 -4.11 11.19
N ARG A 7 2.25 -4.20 12.44
CA ARG A 7 3.13 -4.30 13.62
C ARG A 7 4.11 -5.46 13.60
N GLN A 8 3.80 -6.55 12.91
CA GLN A 8 4.72 -7.68 12.72
C GLN A 8 6.03 -7.32 12.00
N PHE A 9 6.07 -6.17 11.32
CA PHE A 9 7.24 -5.65 10.64
C PHE A 9 7.97 -4.54 11.43
N GLU A 10 7.58 -4.32 12.69
CA GLU A 10 8.22 -3.35 13.57
C GLU A 10 9.73 -3.62 13.69
N ASN A 11 10.53 -2.63 13.26
CA ASN A 11 12.00 -2.67 13.26
C ASN A 11 12.62 -3.85 12.49
N VAL A 12 11.91 -4.40 11.51
CA VAL A 12 12.46 -5.44 10.63
C VAL A 12 13.24 -4.79 9.48
N GLU A 13 14.49 -5.20 9.25
CA GLU A 13 15.34 -4.62 8.20
C GLU A 13 15.07 -5.23 6.81
N ASN A 14 13.83 -5.11 6.32
CA ASN A 14 13.43 -5.57 4.98
C ASN A 14 12.32 -4.68 4.36
N LEU A 15 11.78 -5.09 3.22
CA LEU A 15 10.69 -4.37 2.54
C LEU A 15 9.43 -4.24 3.40
N GLY A 16 9.08 -5.27 4.19
CA GLY A 16 7.97 -5.21 5.14
C GLY A 16 8.18 -4.16 6.22
N GLY A 17 9.39 -4.05 6.79
CA GLY A 17 9.71 -3.01 7.76
C GLY A 17 9.70 -1.61 7.16
N LYS A 18 10.12 -1.46 5.90
CA LYS A 18 9.93 -0.19 5.16
C LYS A 18 8.46 0.12 4.95
N ALA A 19 7.61 -0.85 4.64
CA ALA A 19 6.16 -0.63 4.57
C ALA A 19 5.60 -0.14 5.93
N TRP A 20 6.09 -0.68 7.04
CA TRP A 20 5.71 -0.25 8.39
C TRP A 20 6.18 1.18 8.72
N GLU A 21 7.39 1.59 8.31
CA GLU A 21 7.84 2.99 8.43
C GLU A 21 6.87 3.95 7.71
N HIS A 22 6.41 3.59 6.51
CA HIS A 22 5.41 4.38 5.78
C HIS A 22 4.03 4.37 6.45
N ALA A 23 3.65 3.26 7.09
CA ALA A 23 2.43 3.17 7.89
C ALA A 23 2.45 4.13 9.09
N ILE A 24 3.60 4.22 9.80
CA ILE A 24 3.81 5.22 10.86
C ILE A 24 3.67 6.63 10.29
N ALA A 25 4.28 6.91 9.14
CA ALA A 25 4.17 8.23 8.52
C ALA A 25 2.71 8.61 8.25
N CYS A 26 1.90 7.71 7.66
CA CYS A 26 0.47 7.93 7.48
C CYS A 26 -0.26 8.22 8.80
N ASP A 27 0.02 7.45 9.85
CA ASP A 27 -0.59 7.64 11.17
C ASP A 27 -0.22 8.98 11.82
N VAL A 28 1.02 9.44 11.66
CA VAL A 28 1.49 10.75 12.14
C VAL A 28 0.82 11.86 11.34
N ILE A 29 0.80 11.76 10.01
CA ILE A 29 0.20 12.77 9.12
C ILE A 29 -1.29 12.94 9.43
N SER A 30 -2.00 11.85 9.68
CA SER A 30 -3.43 11.84 10.03
C SER A 30 -3.75 12.57 11.33
N GLN A 31 -2.76 12.78 12.20
CA GLN A 31 -2.90 13.53 13.46
C GLN A 31 -2.56 15.02 13.30
N THR A 32 -2.07 15.43 12.13
CA THR A 32 -1.75 16.84 11.87
C THR A 32 -2.97 17.63 11.40
N PRO A 33 -3.00 18.96 11.55
CA PRO A 33 -4.07 19.81 11.02
C PRO A 33 -3.96 20.03 9.49
N VAL A 34 -3.04 19.35 8.80
CA VAL A 34 -2.81 19.50 7.36
C VAL A 34 -4.02 18.95 6.61
N LYS A 35 -4.67 19.81 5.81
CA LYS A 35 -5.85 19.44 5.02
C LYS A 35 -5.51 18.80 3.68
N ASP A 36 -4.29 19.03 3.22
CA ASP A 36 -3.79 18.48 1.97
C ASP A 36 -3.48 16.97 2.17
N CYS A 37 -4.12 16.10 1.39
CA CYS A 37 -3.93 14.66 1.51
C CYS A 37 -2.71 14.12 0.75
N SER A 38 -1.93 14.97 0.09
CA SER A 38 -0.93 14.53 -0.88
C SER A 38 0.26 13.81 -0.22
N LEU A 39 0.74 14.32 0.92
CA LEU A 39 1.75 13.66 1.72
C LEU A 39 1.25 12.31 2.24
N HIS A 40 0.00 12.26 2.70
CA HIS A 40 -0.61 10.99 3.11
C HIS A 40 -0.73 10.02 1.92
N CYS A 41 -1.15 10.49 0.75
CA CYS A 41 -1.29 9.67 -0.46
C CYS A 41 0.05 9.08 -0.90
N PHE A 42 1.14 9.87 -0.85
CA PHE A 42 2.48 9.39 -1.13
C PHE A 42 2.90 8.25 -0.19
N HIS A 43 2.80 8.46 1.13
CA HIS A 43 3.18 7.42 2.09
C HIS A 43 2.27 6.20 2.01
N TYR A 44 0.98 6.39 1.74
CA TYR A 44 0.02 5.30 1.60
C TYR A 44 0.32 4.44 0.36
N GLN A 45 0.66 5.06 -0.77
CA GLN A 45 1.08 4.34 -1.97
C GLN A 45 2.37 3.56 -1.72
N GLN A 46 3.39 4.18 -1.10
CA GLN A 46 4.66 3.52 -0.79
C GLN A 46 4.49 2.35 0.19
N MET A 47 3.63 2.49 1.20
CA MET A 47 3.27 1.42 2.13
C MET A 47 2.76 0.18 1.37
N PHE A 48 1.79 0.36 0.46
CA PHE A 48 1.26 -0.73 -0.36
C PHE A 48 2.31 -1.32 -1.29
N GLU A 49 3.10 -0.48 -1.96
CA GLU A 49 4.11 -0.93 -2.90
C GLU A 49 5.13 -1.85 -2.22
N LEU A 50 5.66 -1.42 -1.07
CA LEU A 50 6.66 -2.16 -0.32
C LEU A 50 6.10 -3.45 0.27
N LEU A 51 4.86 -3.42 0.77
CA LEU A 51 4.20 -4.62 1.29
C LEU A 51 3.97 -5.67 0.19
N LEU A 52 3.48 -5.26 -0.99
CA LEU A 52 3.27 -6.16 -2.11
C LEU A 52 4.59 -6.72 -2.65
N LYS A 53 5.64 -5.90 -2.72
CA LYS A 53 6.98 -6.37 -3.11
C LYS A 53 7.57 -7.33 -2.09
N HIS A 54 7.35 -7.07 -0.80
CA HIS A 54 7.75 -7.99 0.26
C HIS A 54 7.08 -9.36 0.13
N LEU A 55 5.76 -9.39 -0.13
CA LEU A 55 5.02 -10.62 -0.39
C LEU A 55 5.60 -11.39 -1.58
N LEU A 56 5.86 -10.71 -2.70
CA LEU A 56 6.52 -11.33 -3.86
C LEU A 56 7.91 -11.87 -3.53
N GLU A 57 8.68 -11.15 -2.72
CA GLU A 57 10.03 -11.55 -2.30
C GLU A 57 10.02 -12.81 -1.42
N VAL A 58 9.08 -12.94 -0.49
CA VAL A 58 9.13 -14.01 0.52
C VAL A 58 8.21 -15.20 0.23
N GLN A 59 7.19 -15.04 -0.62
CA GLN A 59 6.20 -16.10 -0.89
C GLN A 59 6.24 -16.65 -2.32
N THR A 60 7.07 -16.10 -3.22
CA THR A 60 7.27 -16.67 -4.56
C THR A 60 8.54 -17.52 -4.62
N LYS A 61 8.55 -18.49 -5.55
CA LYS A 61 9.66 -19.45 -5.70
C LYS A 61 11.04 -18.79 -5.90
N TYR A 62 11.09 -17.66 -6.58
CA TYR A 62 12.34 -16.99 -6.96
C TYR A 62 12.60 -15.69 -6.19
N GLY A 63 11.64 -15.25 -5.36
CA GLY A 63 11.73 -14.02 -4.58
C GLY A 63 11.94 -12.75 -5.41
N ALA A 64 11.47 -12.75 -6.66
CA ALA A 64 11.64 -11.65 -7.58
C ALA A 64 10.36 -10.81 -7.65
N TYR A 65 10.51 -9.50 -7.74
CA TYR A 65 9.40 -8.57 -7.98
C TYR A 65 9.73 -7.60 -9.12
N PRO A 66 8.73 -7.09 -9.84
CA PRO A 66 8.93 -6.23 -10.98
C PRO A 66 9.41 -4.83 -10.58
N ARG A 67 10.18 -4.20 -11.46
CA ARG A 67 10.59 -2.78 -11.34
C ARG A 67 9.45 -1.85 -11.74
N THR A 68 8.38 -1.86 -10.96
CA THR A 68 7.21 -0.99 -11.12
C THR A 68 6.75 -0.45 -9.78
N HIS A 69 6.04 0.67 -9.82
CA HIS A 69 5.35 1.30 -8.68
C HIS A 69 3.82 1.16 -8.80
N LYS A 70 3.34 0.54 -9.89
CA LYS A 70 1.93 0.33 -10.18
C LYS A 70 1.34 -0.74 -9.27
N LEU A 71 0.51 -0.31 -8.32
CA LEU A 71 -0.02 -1.18 -7.28
C LEU A 71 -0.97 -2.27 -7.82
N ASP A 72 -1.75 -1.96 -8.86
CA ASP A 72 -2.63 -2.93 -9.53
C ASP A 72 -1.83 -4.11 -10.11
N LYS A 73 -0.70 -3.82 -10.75
CA LYS A 73 0.18 -4.84 -11.34
C LYS A 73 0.85 -5.69 -10.27
N LEU A 74 1.30 -5.07 -9.19
CA LEU A 74 1.88 -5.78 -8.05
C LEU A 74 0.86 -6.72 -7.40
N LEU A 75 -0.38 -6.26 -7.17
CA LEU A 75 -1.42 -7.13 -6.61
C LEU A 75 -1.75 -8.31 -7.53
N LEU A 76 -1.91 -8.07 -8.84
CA LEU A 76 -2.17 -9.14 -9.80
C LEU A 76 -1.08 -10.21 -9.80
N GLN A 77 0.18 -9.81 -9.64
CA GLN A 77 1.28 -10.76 -9.56
C GLN A 77 1.30 -11.52 -8.23
N VAL A 78 0.98 -10.86 -7.10
CA VAL A 78 0.83 -11.54 -5.80
C VAL A 78 -0.28 -12.59 -5.88
N ILE A 79 -1.38 -12.30 -6.59
CA ILE A 79 -2.46 -13.26 -6.81
C ILE A 79 -1.99 -14.47 -7.63
N ASP A 80 -1.30 -14.20 -8.74
CA ASP A 80 -0.87 -15.25 -9.68
C ASP A 80 0.26 -16.14 -9.11
N GLU A 81 1.24 -15.53 -8.44
CA GLU A 81 2.48 -16.21 -8.06
C GLU A 81 2.55 -16.63 -6.59
N ALA A 82 1.90 -15.90 -5.67
CA ALA A 82 1.90 -16.22 -4.25
C ALA A 82 0.61 -16.93 -3.80
N GLY A 83 -0.43 -17.00 -4.65
CA GLY A 83 -1.70 -17.66 -4.32
C GLY A 83 -2.60 -16.84 -3.39
N PHE A 84 -2.36 -15.53 -3.29
CA PHE A 84 -3.27 -14.63 -2.59
C PHE A 84 -4.60 -14.56 -3.33
N ASN A 85 -5.73 -14.85 -2.66
CA ASN A 85 -7.04 -14.79 -3.28
C ASN A 85 -7.97 -13.84 -2.54
N PRO A 86 -7.80 -12.52 -2.73
CA PRO A 86 -8.82 -11.57 -2.31
C PRO A 86 -9.99 -11.65 -3.31
N GLU A 87 -11.13 -11.05 -3.00
CA GLU A 87 -12.08 -10.65 -4.05
C GLU A 87 -11.48 -9.52 -4.91
N SER A 88 -10.37 -9.84 -5.60
CA SER A 88 -9.34 -8.95 -6.14
C SER A 88 -9.89 -7.86 -7.04
N ALA A 89 -10.91 -8.20 -7.82
CA ALA A 89 -11.50 -7.32 -8.82
C ALA A 89 -11.96 -5.97 -8.23
N LYS A 90 -12.39 -5.92 -6.96
CA LYS A 90 -12.89 -4.67 -6.36
C LYS A 90 -11.81 -3.66 -6.00
N TYR A 91 -10.55 -4.10 -5.88
CA TYR A 91 -9.45 -3.23 -5.42
C TYR A 91 -8.60 -2.68 -6.57
N ILE A 92 -8.58 -3.33 -7.73
CA ILE A 92 -7.69 -3.00 -8.87
C ILE A 92 -7.81 -1.52 -9.31
N ASP A 93 -9.02 -1.06 -9.58
CA ASP A 93 -9.24 0.33 -10.04
C ASP A 93 -8.81 1.35 -8.99
N THR A 94 -9.05 1.03 -7.71
CA THR A 94 -8.70 1.90 -6.59
C THR A 94 -7.19 1.95 -6.35
N LEU A 95 -6.47 0.83 -6.52
CA LEU A 95 -5.01 0.78 -6.47
C LEU A 95 -4.37 1.59 -7.60
N ASN A 96 -4.95 1.55 -8.80
CA ASN A 96 -4.53 2.40 -9.91
C ASN A 96 -4.78 3.89 -9.59
N ALA A 97 -5.92 4.24 -8.99
CA ALA A 97 -6.22 5.61 -8.56
C ALA A 97 -5.21 6.13 -7.52
N ILE A 98 -4.80 5.31 -6.54
CA ILE A 98 -3.74 5.66 -5.58
C ILE A 98 -2.39 5.85 -6.27
N THR A 99 -2.04 5.00 -7.23
CA THR A 99 -0.80 5.14 -8.02
C THR A 99 -0.79 6.50 -8.74
N VAL A 100 -1.87 6.83 -9.45
CA VAL A 100 -2.01 8.11 -10.16
C VAL A 100 -2.00 9.30 -9.17
N CYS A 101 -2.66 9.17 -8.01
CA CYS A 101 -2.66 10.19 -6.96
C CYS A 101 -1.24 10.51 -6.48
N ALA A 102 -0.44 9.48 -6.17
CA ALA A 102 0.95 9.65 -5.72
C ALA A 102 1.86 10.18 -6.83
N GLU A 103 1.61 9.84 -8.09
CA GLU A 103 2.34 10.40 -9.22
C GLU A 103 2.01 11.87 -9.45
N ALA A 104 0.72 12.23 -9.35
CA ALA A 104 0.19 13.58 -9.52
C ALA A 104 0.62 14.52 -8.39
N TYR A 105 0.77 14.02 -7.16
CA TYR A 105 1.31 14.76 -6.01
C TYR A 105 2.59 15.55 -6.36
N ARG A 106 3.49 14.96 -7.15
CA ARG A 106 4.76 15.58 -7.52
C ARG A 106 4.61 16.85 -8.38
N TYR A 107 3.44 17.04 -9.00
CA TYR A 107 3.24 18.07 -10.02
C TYR A 107 1.93 18.86 -9.90
N ASN A 108 0.96 18.43 -9.09
CA ASN A 108 -0.39 18.99 -9.07
C ASN A 108 -0.99 19.06 -7.66
N PHE A 109 -1.35 20.26 -7.21
CA PHE A 109 -1.76 20.59 -5.83
C PHE A 109 -3.27 20.43 -5.56
N LEU A 110 -4.03 19.84 -6.48
CA LEU A 110 -5.50 19.80 -6.44
C LEU A 110 -6.05 18.37 -6.28
N LEU A 111 -5.50 17.60 -5.34
CA LEU A 111 -6.08 16.32 -4.98
C LEU A 111 -7.42 16.53 -4.27
N ASP A 112 -8.49 15.93 -4.80
CA ASP A 112 -9.77 15.88 -4.10
C ASP A 112 -9.66 14.93 -2.90
N TYR A 113 -9.53 15.54 -1.72
CA TYR A 113 -9.48 14.84 -0.43
C TYR A 113 -10.60 13.80 -0.27
N LYS A 114 -11.83 14.10 -0.70
CA LYS A 114 -12.96 13.18 -0.53
C LYS A 114 -12.82 11.95 -1.39
N THR A 115 -12.39 12.14 -2.64
CA THR A 115 -12.12 11.04 -3.56
C THR A 115 -10.97 10.18 -3.03
N TYR A 116 -9.88 10.81 -2.55
CA TYR A 116 -8.77 10.11 -1.92
C TYR A 116 -9.20 9.31 -0.69
N GLN A 117 -9.95 9.92 0.24
CA GLN A 117 -10.41 9.24 1.45
C GLN A 117 -11.27 8.01 1.11
N ARG A 118 -12.15 8.12 0.10
CA ARG A 118 -12.93 6.98 -0.37
C ARG A 118 -12.05 5.85 -0.89
N SER A 119 -10.97 6.18 -1.61
CA SER A 119 -9.99 5.19 -2.06
C SER A 119 -9.30 4.50 -0.88
N VAL A 120 -8.94 5.25 0.16
CA VAL A 120 -8.38 4.71 1.40
C VAL A 120 -9.38 3.75 2.05
N ASP A 121 -10.64 4.15 2.22
CA ASP A 121 -11.66 3.32 2.89
C ASP A 121 -11.91 2.00 2.13
N ILE A 122 -11.83 2.03 0.79
CA ILE A 122 -11.94 0.82 -0.05
C ILE A 122 -10.73 -0.09 0.10
N LEU A 123 -9.52 0.46 0.25
CA LEU A 123 -8.27 -0.32 0.30
C LEU A 123 -7.86 -0.73 1.72
N ASP A 124 -8.44 -0.12 2.75
CA ASP A 124 -8.13 -0.42 4.14
C ASP A 124 -8.40 -1.89 4.55
N PRO A 125 -9.47 -2.56 4.04
CA PRO A 125 -9.65 -4.00 4.19
C PRO A 125 -8.56 -4.82 3.48
N LEU A 126 -8.18 -4.44 2.25
CA LEU A 126 -7.11 -5.13 1.51
C LEU A 126 -5.79 -5.09 2.30
N LEU A 127 -5.46 -3.97 2.96
CA LEU A 127 -4.27 -3.87 3.79
C LEU A 127 -4.28 -4.91 4.93
N CYS A 128 -5.43 -5.14 5.56
CA CYS A 128 -5.56 -6.18 6.58
C CYS A 128 -5.40 -7.57 5.99
N GLU A 129 -6.07 -7.86 4.86
CA GLU A 129 -5.98 -9.15 4.17
C GLU A 129 -4.52 -9.48 3.79
N LEU A 130 -3.77 -8.50 3.26
CA LEU A 130 -2.36 -8.65 2.92
C LEU A 130 -1.49 -8.88 4.16
N ALA A 131 -1.72 -8.13 5.24
CA ALA A 131 -0.98 -8.28 6.49
C ALA A 131 -1.24 -9.65 7.17
N GLU A 132 -2.46 -10.17 7.08
CA GLU A 132 -2.77 -11.52 7.54
C GLU A 132 -2.12 -12.58 6.66
N PHE A 133 -2.15 -12.38 5.34
CA PHE A 133 -1.53 -13.29 4.38
C PHE A 133 -0.02 -13.42 4.59
N THR A 134 0.69 -12.35 5.00
CA THR A 134 2.12 -12.42 5.35
C THR A 134 2.45 -13.25 6.60
N LYS A 135 1.47 -13.60 7.45
CA LYS A 135 1.70 -14.44 8.65
C LYS A 135 1.75 -15.93 8.34
N ASN A 136 1.29 -16.33 7.16
CA ASN A 136 1.21 -17.71 6.68
C ASN A 136 2.36 -18.01 5.72
#